data_AF-A0A7K2FER7-F1
#
_entry.id   AF-A0A7K2FER7-F1
#
_cell.length_a   1.000
_cell.length_b   1.000
_cell.length_c   1.000
_cell.angle_alpha   90.00
_cell.angle_beta   90.00
_cell.angle_gamma   90.00
#
_symmetry.space_group_name_H-M   'P 1'
#
loop_
_entity.id
_entity.type
_entity.pdbx_description
1 polymer ?
#
loop_
_entity_poly.entity_id
_entity_poly.type
_entity_poly.pdbx_seq_one_letter_code
_entity_poly.pdbx_strand_id
1 'polypeptide(L)'
;MTPAKPSLEMLRALTDENVLRALMAHPRLTRAEIAALTGISKPTISDGVQRLAGSGLLVDTGERTTGRGRAGSYYALAPGLGTALVASITPYGVTGETVDALGATVDRARTDLGRNAGERRAARAL
;
A
#
# COMPACT_ATOMS: atom_id res chain seq x y z
N MET A 1 -32.54 -7.68 14.48
CA MET A 1 -31.44 -8.60 14.11
C MET A 1 -30.14 -8.02 14.65
N THR A 2 -29.55 -8.63 15.67
CA THR A 2 -28.24 -8.20 16.18
C THR A 2 -27.18 -8.58 15.14
N PRO A 3 -26.33 -7.64 14.67
CA PRO A 3 -25.30 -7.99 13.70
C PRO A 3 -24.39 -9.08 14.29
N ALA A 4 -24.00 -10.05 13.46
CA ALA A 4 -23.07 -11.08 13.85
C ALA A 4 -21.77 -10.44 14.35
N LYS A 5 -21.21 -10.96 15.45
CA LYS A 5 -19.92 -10.49 15.95
C LYS A 5 -18.88 -10.67 14.83
N PRO A 6 -18.02 -9.67 14.56
CA PRO A 6 -17.00 -9.79 13.53
C PRO A 6 -16.06 -10.96 13.85
N SER A 7 -15.64 -11.68 12.81
CA SER A 7 -14.71 -12.80 12.95
C SER A 7 -13.31 -12.30 13.31
N LEU A 8 -12.52 -13.14 13.99
CA LEU A 8 -11.12 -12.82 14.29
C LEU A 8 -10.28 -12.62 13.02
N GLU A 9 -10.61 -13.34 11.95
CA GLU A 9 -9.97 -13.18 10.64
C GLU A 9 -10.25 -11.80 10.05
N MET A 10 -11.49 -11.34 10.11
CA MET A 10 -11.87 -9.99 9.66
C MET A 10 -11.12 -8.91 10.46
N LEU A 11 -11.03 -9.05 11.78
CA LEU A 11 -10.29 -8.09 12.61
C LEU A 11 -8.78 -8.07 12.29
N ARG A 12 -8.20 -9.22 11.97
CA ARG A 12 -6.80 -9.32 11.53
C ARG A 12 -6.58 -8.66 10.18
N ALA A 13 -7.45 -8.93 9.21
CA ALA A 13 -7.41 -8.29 7.90
C ALA A 13 -7.52 -6.76 7.99
N LEU A 14 -8.44 -6.26 8.82
CA LEU A 14 -8.57 -4.82 9.09
C LEU A 14 -7.32 -4.23 9.74
N THR A 15 -6.69 -4.95 10.66
CA THR A 15 -5.43 -4.51 11.27
C THR A 15 -4.32 -4.45 10.22
N ASP A 16 -4.19 -5.49 9.39
CA ASP A 16 -3.18 -5.56 8.33
C ASP A 16 -3.34 -4.43 7.31
N GLU A 17 -4.58 -4.17 6.88
CA GLU A 17 -4.89 -3.06 6.01
C GLU A 17 -4.46 -1.72 6.61
N ASN A 18 -4.73 -1.48 7.90
CA ASN A 18 -4.31 -0.26 8.57
C ASN A 18 -2.79 -0.12 8.64
N VAL A 19 -2.06 -1.22 8.90
CA VAL A 19 -0.59 -1.23 8.89
C VAL A 19 -0.05 -0.91 7.51
N LEU A 20 -0.57 -1.55 6.46
CA LEU A 20 -0.15 -1.34 5.08
C LEU A 20 -0.43 0.10 4.63
N ARG A 21 -1.63 0.63 4.91
CA ARG A 21 -1.98 2.03 4.60
C ARG A 21 -1.06 3.01 5.32
N ALA A 22 -0.74 2.77 6.59
CA ALA A 22 0.17 3.63 7.34
C ALA A 22 1.57 3.68 6.69
N LEU A 23 2.08 2.53 6.23
CA LEU A 23 3.38 2.43 5.58
C LEU A 23 3.39 2.92 4.13
N MET A 24 2.25 2.86 3.42
CA MET A 24 2.10 3.52 2.12
C MET A 24 2.14 5.04 2.25
N ALA A 25 1.54 5.60 3.31
CA ALA A 25 1.57 7.04 3.58
C ALA A 25 2.92 7.51 4.17
N HIS A 26 3.58 6.66 4.96
CA HIS A 26 4.86 6.94 5.61
C HIS A 26 5.82 5.78 5.33
N PRO A 27 6.76 5.91 4.36
CA PRO A 27 7.51 4.78 3.81
C PRO A 27 8.30 3.93 4.82
N ARG A 28 8.56 4.46 6.03
CA ARG A 28 9.15 3.72 7.14
C ARG A 28 8.51 4.14 8.46
N LEU A 29 8.18 3.17 9.30
CA LEU A 29 7.63 3.40 10.64
C LEU A 29 8.04 2.28 11.60
N THR A 30 8.15 2.60 12.88
CA THR A 30 8.19 1.60 13.96
C THR A 30 6.80 1.10 14.31
N ARG A 31 6.72 -0.07 14.96
CA ARG A 31 5.46 -0.59 15.51
C ARG A 31 4.75 0.39 16.45
N ALA A 32 5.52 1.17 17.20
CA ALA A 32 4.99 2.16 18.14
C ALA A 32 4.38 3.36 17.40
N GLU A 33 5.01 3.83 16.33
CA GLU A 33 4.48 4.90 15.48
C GLU A 33 3.25 4.44 14.71
N ILE A 34 3.24 3.22 14.18
CA ILE A 34 2.04 2.64 13.53
C ILE A 34 0.87 2.59 14.52
N ALA A 35 1.09 2.14 15.76
CA ALA A 35 0.07 2.14 16.80
C ALA A 35 -0.44 3.55 17.14
N ALA A 36 0.46 4.53 17.20
CA ALA A 36 0.09 5.93 17.43
C ALA A 36 -0.74 6.52 16.28
N LEU A 37 -0.36 6.24 15.02
CA LEU A 37 -1.04 6.75 13.83
C LEU A 37 -2.41 6.10 13.61
N THR A 38 -2.53 4.79 13.88
CA THR A 38 -3.77 4.03 13.65
C THR A 38 -4.73 4.06 14.82
N GLY A 39 -4.27 4.45 16.03
CA GLY A 39 -5.05 4.33 17.27
C GLY A 39 -5.28 2.89 17.74
N ILE A 40 -4.69 1.90 17.06
CA ILE A 40 -4.78 0.48 17.41
C ILE A 40 -3.73 0.16 18.49
N SER A 41 -4.06 -0.74 19.41
CA SER A 41 -3.17 -1.10 20.51
C SER A 41 -1.81 -1.63 20.04
N LYS A 42 -0.74 -1.32 20.79
CA LYS A 42 0.64 -1.76 20.47
C LYS A 42 0.78 -3.29 20.32
N PRO A 43 0.14 -4.15 21.15
CA PRO A 43 0.14 -5.59 20.93
C PRO A 43 -0.50 -5.98 19.60
N THR A 44 -1.68 -5.45 19.27
CA THR A 44 -2.38 -5.78 18.02
C THR A 44 -1.58 -5.37 16.78
N ILE A 45 -0.96 -4.18 16.80
CA ILE A 45 -0.06 -3.76 15.72
C ILE A 45 1.19 -4.63 15.65
N SER A 46 1.76 -5.02 16.79
CA SER A 46 2.94 -5.90 16.80
C SER A 46 2.64 -7.25 16.16
N ASP A 47 1.48 -7.83 16.45
CA ASP A 47 1.02 -9.09 15.85
C ASP A 47 0.76 -8.93 14.34
N GLY A 48 0.15 -7.82 13.92
CA GLY A 48 -0.07 -7.49 12.49
C GLY A 48 1.24 -7.35 11.73
N VAL A 49 2.17 -6.53 12.24
CA VAL A 49 3.50 -6.34 11.64
C VAL A 49 4.27 -7.66 11.57
N GLN A 50 4.22 -8.49 12.62
CA GLN A 50 4.89 -9.80 12.59
C GLN A 50 4.29 -10.73 11.53
N ARG A 51 2.96 -10.75 11.38
CA ARG A 51 2.27 -11.54 10.35
C ARG A 51 2.63 -11.08 8.95
N LEU A 52 2.56 -9.78 8.69
CA LEU A 52 2.89 -9.21 7.38
C LEU A 52 4.38 -9.36 7.02
N ALA A 53 5.28 -9.24 8.01
CA ALA A 53 6.70 -9.53 7.80
C ALA A 53 6.93 -11.02 7.53
N GLY A 54 6.23 -11.90 8.26
CA GLY A 54 6.28 -13.35 8.05
C GLY A 54 5.76 -13.78 6.66
N SER A 55 4.87 -12.99 6.05
CA SER A 55 4.42 -13.21 4.67
C SER A 55 5.25 -12.48 3.62
N GLY A 56 6.33 -11.79 4.01
CA GLY A 56 7.21 -11.06 3.10
C GLY A 56 6.64 -9.73 2.57
N LEU A 57 5.54 -9.22 3.14
CA LEU A 57 4.97 -7.93 2.74
C LEU A 57 5.69 -6.76 3.40
N LEU A 58 6.27 -6.97 4.59
CA LEU A 58 7.08 -5.97 5.28
C LEU A 58 8.51 -6.47 5.47
N VAL A 59 9.45 -5.54 5.50
CA VAL A 59 10.85 -5.79 5.84
C VAL A 59 11.26 -4.93 7.02
N ASP A 60 12.08 -5.49 7.91
CA ASP A 60 12.82 -4.70 8.89
C ASP A 60 13.93 -3.97 8.15
N THR A 61 14.00 -2.64 8.26
CA THR A 61 14.98 -1.84 7.52
C THR A 61 16.39 -1.95 8.08
N GLY A 62 16.56 -2.61 9.24
CA GLY A 62 17.80 -2.64 10.01
C GLY A 62 18.03 -1.39 10.85
N GLU A 63 17.31 -0.31 10.56
CA GLU A 63 17.39 0.94 11.32
C GLU A 63 16.65 0.83 12.65
N ARG A 64 17.13 1.58 13.65
CA ARG A 64 16.61 1.58 15.01
C ARG A 64 16.42 3.00 15.52
N THR A 65 15.39 3.23 16.34
CA THR A 65 15.21 4.54 17.00
C THR A 65 16.35 4.81 17.98
N THR A 66 16.82 6.06 18.02
CA THR A 66 17.80 6.53 18.99
C THR A 66 17.11 7.24 20.16
N GLY A 67 17.52 7.00 21.41
CA GLY A 67 16.99 7.70 22.57
C GLY A 67 16.90 6.84 23.84
N ARG A 68 16.31 7.39 24.90
CA ARG A 68 16.08 6.64 26.16
C ARG A 68 14.91 5.66 25.98
N GLY A 69 15.16 4.39 26.29
CA GLY A 69 14.18 3.30 26.18
C GLY A 69 14.68 2.18 25.27
N ARG A 70 13.84 1.17 25.04
CA ARG A 70 14.15 0.08 24.11
C ARG A 70 14.11 0.62 22.67
N ALA A 71 15.19 0.44 21.93
CA ALA A 71 15.25 0.83 20.53
C ALA A 71 14.19 0.08 19.70
N GLY A 72 13.36 0.82 18.98
CA GLY A 72 12.33 0.29 18.08
C GLY A 72 12.87 0.03 16.69
N SER A 73 12.48 -1.09 16.09
CA SER A 73 12.78 -1.43 14.69
C SER A 73 11.90 -0.65 13.72
N TYR A 74 12.50 -0.04 12.71
CA TYR A 74 11.76 0.49 11.57
C TYR A 74 11.40 -0.63 10.60
N TYR A 75 10.17 -0.56 10.11
CA TYR A 75 9.63 -1.43 9.08
C TYR A 75 9.23 -0.60 7.87
N ALA A 76 9.39 -1.20 6.70
CA ALA A 76 8.94 -0.65 5.42
C ALA A 76 8.18 -1.73 4.63
N LEU A 77 7.46 -1.31 3.60
CA LEU A 77 7.00 -2.23 2.57
C LEU A 77 8.20 -2.94 1.94
N ALA A 78 8.07 -4.24 1.66
CA ALA A 78 9.09 -4.95 0.91
C ALA A 78 9.30 -4.31 -0.47
N PRO A 79 10.55 -4.29 -1.00
CA PRO A 79 10.79 -3.81 -2.35
C PRO A 79 10.14 -4.75 -3.37
N GLY A 80 9.63 -4.21 -4.48
CA GLY A 80 9.06 -5.00 -5.56
C GLY A 80 7.70 -5.64 -5.25
N LEU A 81 6.93 -5.08 -4.31
CA LEU A 81 5.56 -5.51 -4.02
C LEU A 81 4.59 -5.19 -5.17
N GLY A 82 4.66 -5.99 -6.23
CA GLY A 82 3.79 -5.84 -7.39
C GLY A 82 3.81 -4.46 -8.02
N THR A 83 3.02 -4.30 -9.07
CA THR A 83 2.74 -3.01 -9.70
C THR A 83 1.26 -2.96 -10.07
N ALA A 84 0.72 -1.75 -10.19
CA ALA A 84 -0.62 -1.51 -10.70
C ALA A 84 -0.54 -0.80 -12.05
N LEU A 85 -1.42 -1.17 -12.98
CA LEU A 85 -1.64 -0.42 -14.22
C LEU A 85 -2.75 0.61 -13.99
N VAL A 86 -2.43 1.87 -14.21
CA VAL A 86 -3.36 3.01 -14.15
C VAL A 86 -3.63 3.48 -15.56
N ALA A 87 -4.90 3.50 -15.94
CA ALA A 87 -5.35 3.99 -17.25
C ALA A 87 -6.15 5.28 -17.09
N SER A 88 -5.72 6.35 -17.75
CA SER A 88 -6.48 7.59 -17.90
C SER A 88 -6.96 7.71 -19.34
N ILE A 89 -8.28 7.72 -19.52
CA ILE A 89 -8.92 7.87 -20.83
C ILE A 89 -9.56 9.25 -20.90
N THR A 90 -9.13 10.04 -21.87
CA THR A 90 -9.64 11.39 -22.14
C THR A 90 -10.04 11.50 -23.61
N PRO A 91 -10.85 12.50 -24.00
CA PRO A 91 -11.15 12.77 -25.41
C PRO A 91 -9.90 13.03 -26.29
N TYR A 92 -8.77 13.38 -25.67
CA TYR A 92 -7.52 13.73 -26.36
C TYR A 92 -6.53 12.57 -26.45
N GLY A 93 -6.75 11.48 -25.72
CA GLY A 93 -5.76 10.41 -25.62
C GLY A 93 -6.00 9.45 -24.46
N VAL A 94 -5.30 8.33 -24.53
CA VAL A 94 -5.17 7.35 -23.46
C VAL A 94 -3.75 7.40 -22.91
N THR A 95 -3.62 7.47 -21.60
CA THR A 95 -2.35 7.33 -20.89
C THR A 95 -2.41 6.07 -20.03
N GLY A 96 -1.45 5.17 -20.21
CA GLY A 96 -1.22 4.03 -19.33
C GLY A 96 0.02 4.28 -18.48
N GLU A 97 -0.06 4.02 -17.18
CA GLU A 97 1.07 4.14 -16.25
C GLU A 97 1.19 2.88 -15.43
N THR A 98 2.40 2.36 -15.28
CA THR A 98 2.71 1.34 -14.28
C THR A 98 3.18 2.04 -13.02
N VAL A 99 2.55 1.78 -11.88
CA VAL A 99 2.93 2.36 -10.58
C VAL A 99 3.29 1.27 -9.58
N ASP A 100 4.24 1.54 -8.70
CA ASP A 100 4.58 0.65 -7.59
C ASP A 100 3.57 0.75 -6.43
N ALA A 101 3.75 -0.05 -5.38
CA ALA A 101 2.89 -0.06 -4.19
C ALA A 101 2.91 1.25 -3.39
N LEU A 102 3.89 2.13 -3.61
CA LEU A 102 3.98 3.46 -3.00
C LEU A 102 3.41 4.54 -3.93
N GLY A 103 2.92 4.17 -5.11
CA GLY A 103 2.34 5.07 -6.10
C GLY A 103 3.37 5.78 -6.98
N ALA A 104 4.65 5.39 -6.94
CA ALA A 104 5.66 5.94 -7.83
C ALA A 104 5.50 5.34 -9.24
N THR A 105 5.52 6.18 -10.28
CA THR A 105 5.47 5.73 -11.67
C THR A 105 6.77 5.01 -12.05
N VAL A 106 6.63 3.73 -12.42
CA VAL A 106 7.71 2.88 -12.94
C VAL A 106 7.85 3.07 -14.45
N ASP A 107 6.74 3.14 -15.17
CA ASP A 107 6.71 3.33 -16.63
C ASP A 107 5.44 4.06 -17.07
N ARG A 108 5.48 4.72 -18.23
CA ARG A 108 4.36 5.47 -18.80
C ARG A 108 4.34 5.39 -20.32
N ALA A 109 3.17 5.07 -20.86
CA ALA A 109 2.86 5.16 -22.29
C ALA A 109 1.68 6.09 -22.55
N ARG A 110 1.70 6.80 -23.67
CA ARG A 110 0.61 7.66 -24.10
C ARG A 110 0.32 7.47 -25.59
N THR A 111 -0.96 7.38 -25.91
CA THR A 111 -1.46 7.38 -27.28
C THR A 111 -2.48 8.49 -27.44
N ASP A 112 -2.25 9.41 -28.38
CA ASP A 112 -3.21 10.46 -28.69
C ASP A 112 -4.40 9.93 -29.49
N LEU A 113 -5.59 10.43 -29.16
CA LEU A 113 -6.83 10.13 -29.87
C LEU A 113 -7.17 11.35 -30.74
N GLY A 114 -7.27 11.14 -32.05
CA GLY A 114 -7.77 12.18 -32.96
C GLY A 114 -9.23 12.54 -32.64
N ARG A 115 -9.69 13.72 -33.10
CA ARG A 115 -11.03 14.30 -32.78
C ARG A 115 -12.25 13.39 -33.03
N ASN A 116 -12.09 12.27 -33.73
CA ASN A 116 -13.12 11.27 -34.05
C ASN A 116 -12.64 9.82 -33.80
N ALA A 117 -11.74 9.59 -32.84
CA ALA A 117 -11.31 8.23 -32.51
C ALA A 117 -12.48 7.48 -31.83
N GLY A 118 -13.24 6.71 -32.60
CA GLY A 118 -14.31 5.86 -32.05
C GLY A 118 -13.79 4.84 -31.03
N GLU A 119 -14.69 4.22 -30.25
CA GLU A 119 -14.40 3.34 -29.11
C GLU A 119 -13.28 2.30 -29.37
N ARG A 120 -13.23 1.73 -30.58
CA ARG A 120 -12.21 0.74 -30.98
C ARG A 120 -10.77 1.26 -30.97
N ARG A 121 -10.55 2.57 -31.13
CA ARG A 121 -9.20 3.17 -31.07
C ARG A 121 -8.74 3.40 -29.64
N ALA A 122 -9.63 3.79 -28.74
CA ALA A 122 -9.32 3.91 -27.31
C ALA A 122 -8.95 2.53 -26.71
N ALA A 123 -9.66 1.47 -27.11
CA ALA A 123 -9.36 0.11 -26.65
C ALA A 123 -8.02 -0.46 -27.16
N ARG A 124 -7.51 -0.01 -28.32
CA ARG A 124 -6.20 -0.42 -28.86
C ARG A 124 -5.02 0.38 -28.29
N ALA A 125 -5.31 1.46 -27.58
CA ALA A 125 -4.34 2.35 -26.98
C ALA A 125 -3.94 1.97 -25.55
N LEU A 126 -4.66 0.99 -24.97
CA LEU A 126 -4.33 0.25 -23.75
C LEU A 126 -3.56 -1.02 -24.12
#